data_AF-A0A072NQP7-F1
#
_entry.id   AF-A0A072NQP7-F1
#
_cell.length_a   1.000
_cell.length_b   1.000
_cell.length_c   1.000
_cell.angle_alpha   90.00
_cell.angle_beta   90.00
_cell.angle_gamma   90.00
#
_symmetry.space_group_name_H-M   'P 1'
#
loop_
_entity.id
_entity.type
_entity.pdbx_description
1 polymer ?
#
loop_
_entity_poly.entity_id
_entity_poly.type
_entity_poly.pdbx_seq_one_letter_code
_entity_poly.pdbx_strand_id
1 'polypeptide(L)' 'MEVSIGDKVFYQEKEYTIYYIYSSNYCELREERSYRTILVHIDEIKCN' A
#
# COMPACT_ATOMS: atom_id res chain seq x y z
N MET A 1 -1.11 -6.94 -11.48
CA MET A 1 -1.20 -5.49 -11.24
C MET A 1 0.21 -5.05 -10.90
N GLU A 2 0.77 -4.11 -11.64
CA GLU A 2 2.11 -3.59 -11.33
C GLU A 2 1.92 -2.38 -10.41
N VAL A 3 2.50 -2.44 -9.21
CA VAL A 3 2.42 -1.38 -8.20
C VAL A 3 3.81 -0.84 -7.91
N SER A 4 3.89 0.45 -7.62
CA SER A 4 5.14 1.17 -7.36
C SER A 4 5.11 1.90 -6.03
N ILE A 5 6.29 2.13 -5.44
CA ILE A 5 6.43 2.98 -4.26
C ILE A 5 5.96 4.39 -4.63
N GLY A 6 5.07 4.96 -3.80
CA GLY A 6 4.43 6.26 -4.02
C GLY A 6 3.02 6.19 -4.58
N ASP A 7 2.58 5.02 -5.08
CA ASP A 7 1.23 4.86 -5.60
C ASP A 7 0.17 5.03 -4.51
N LYS A 8 -0.95 5.66 -4.87
CA LYS A 8 -2.15 5.73 -4.04
C LYS A 8 -3.03 4.52 -4.31
N VAL A 9 -3.37 3.79 -3.25
CA VAL A 9 -4.17 2.56 -3.31
C VAL A 9 -5.23 2.55 -2.24
N PHE A 10 -6.29 1.78 -2.47
CA PHE A 10 -7.35 1.55 -1.50
C PHE A 10 -7.15 0.21 -0.79
N TYR A 11 -7.21 0.24 0.54
CA TYR A 11 -7.27 -0.93 1.40
C TYR A 11 -8.37 -0.72 2.42
N GLN A 12 -9.30 -1.67 2.54
CA GLN A 12 -10.46 -1.57 3.45
C GLN A 12 -11.21 -0.23 3.35
N GLU A 13 -11.51 0.21 2.12
CA GLU A 13 -12.24 1.46 1.81
C GLU A 13 -11.53 2.76 2.22
N LYS A 14 -10.24 2.70 2.58
CA LYS A 14 -9.41 3.86 2.89
C LYS A 14 -8.25 3.98 1.91
N GLU A 15 -7.86 5.22 1.60
CA GLU A 15 -6.72 5.51 0.73
C GLU A 15 -5.41 5.53 1.53
N TYR A 16 -4.38 4.90 0.97
CA TYR A 16 -3.03 4.86 1.50
C TYR A 16 -2.01 5.09 0.37
N THR A 17 -0.78 5.43 0.75
CA THR A 17 0.37 5.43 -0.15
C THR A 17 1.21 4.18 0.06
N ILE A 18 1.64 3.53 -1.01
CA ILE A 18 2.64 2.46 -0.95
C ILE A 18 3.98 3.06 -0.53
N TYR A 19 4.47 2.68 0.65
CA TYR A 19 5.72 3.18 1.20
C TYR A 19 6.90 2.27 0.88
N TYR A 20 6.68 0.95 0.88
CA TYR A 20 7.72 -0.04 0.60
C TYR A 20 7.12 -1.30 -0.04
N ILE A 21 7.86 -1.98 -0.91
CA ILE A 21 7.47 -3.23 -1.57
C ILE A 21 8.51 -4.30 -1.27
N TYR A 22 8.06 -5.45 -0.76
CA TYR A 22 8.90 -6.61 -0.51
C TYR A 22 8.90 -7.54 -1.73
N SER A 23 9.96 -8.35 -1.86
CA SER A 23 10.04 -9.40 -2.88
C SER A 23 9.04 -10.55 -2.69
N SER A 24 8.34 -10.59 -1.55
CA SER A 24 7.36 -11.62 -1.19
C SER A 24 5.92 -11.29 -1.58
N ASN A 25 5.69 -10.32 -2.46
CA ASN A 25 4.35 -9.79 -2.83
C ASN A 25 3.58 -9.11 -1.68
N TYR A 26 4.30 -8.63 -0.68
CA TYR A 26 3.76 -7.77 0.37
C TYR A 26 4.25 -6.34 0.17
N CYS A 27 3.49 -5.39 0.72
CA CYS A 27 3.88 -3.98 0.75
C CYS A 27 3.50 -3.33 2.08
N GLU A 28 4.24 -2.29 2.46
CA GLU A 28 3.84 -1.39 3.54
C GLU A 28 3.03 -0.24 2.96
N LEU A 29 1.83 -0.04 3.50
CA LEU A 29 0.99 1.11 3.22
C LEU A 29 1.10 2.14 4.34
N ARG A 30 1.04 3.43 3.99
CA ARG A 30 1.14 4.54 4.92
C ARG A 30 -0.01 5.53 4.71
N GLU A 31 -0.66 5.93 5.79
CA GLU A 31 -1.64 7.03 5.75
C GLU A 31 -0.91 8.37 5.62
N GLU A 32 -1.48 9.29 4.84
CA GLU A 32 -0.98 10.65 4.77
C GLU A 32 -0.89 11.27 6.17
N ARG A 33 0.25 11.91 6.47
CA ARG A 33 0.55 12.58 7.76
C ARG A 33 0.64 11.66 8.99
N SER A 34 0.61 10.33 8.80
CA SER A 34 0.90 9.36 9.84
C SER A 34 2.33 8.82 9.70
N TYR A 35 2.93 8.33 10.80
CA TYR A 35 4.16 7.51 10.75
C TYR A 35 3.85 6.02 10.85
N ARG A 36 2.58 5.65 11.00
CA ARG A 36 2.18 4.25 11.08
C ARG A 36 2.12 3.65 9.69
N THR A 37 2.73 2.49 9.54
CA THR A 37 2.62 1.64 8.36
C THR A 37 1.82 0.39 8.70
N ILE A 38 1.20 -0.19 7.68
CA ILE A 38 0.54 -1.50 7.76
C ILE A 38 1.11 -2.41 6.67
N LEU A 39 1.40 -3.65 7.01
CA LEU A 39 1.88 -4.67 6.06
C LEU A 39 0.68 -5.39 5.45
N VAL A 40 0.61 -5.44 4.12
CA VAL A 40 -0.54 -5.96 3.38
C VAL A 40 -0.08 -6.74 2.14
N HIS A 41 -0.81 -7.78 1.76
CA HIS A 41 -0.53 -8.47 0.49
C HIS A 41 -1.00 -7.61 -0.70
N ILE A 42 -0.24 -7.62 -1.81
CA ILE A 42 -0.53 -6.77 -2.99
C ILE A 42 -1.90 -7.12 -3.64
N ASP A 43 -2.42 -8.33 -3.43
CA ASP A 43 -3.75 -8.69 -3.94
C ASP A 43 -4.92 -8.16 -3.09
N GLU A 44 -4.65 -7.67 -1.88
CA GLU A 44 -5.68 -7.12 -0.98
C GLU A 44 -5.96 -5.63 -1.23
N ILE A 45 -5.12 -4.97 -2.03
CA ILE A 45 -5.21 -3.54 -2.35
C ILE A 45 -5.83 -3.34 -3.73
N LYS A 46 -6.46 -2.18 -3.93
CA LYS A 46 -7.03 -1.78 -5.23
C LYS A 46 -6.37 -0.50 -5.71
N CYS A 47 -5.89 -0.47 -6.96
CA CYS A 47 -5.47 0.77 -7.59
C CYS A 47 -6.69 1.66 -7.89
N ASN A 48 -6.47 2.97 -7.81
CA ASN A 48 -7.41 3.95 -8.36
C ASN A 48 -7.31 3.97 -9.90
#